data_AF-A0A3E2JU82-F1
#
_entry.id   AF-A0A3E2JU82-F1
#
_cell.length_a   1.000
_cell.length_b   1.000
_cell.length_c   1.000
_cell.angle_alpha   90.00
_cell.angle_beta   90.00
_cell.angle_gamma   90.00
#
_symmetry.space_group_name_H-M   'P 1'
#
loop_
_entity.id
_entity.type
_entity.pdbx_description
1 polymer ?
#
loop_
_entity_poly.entity_id
_entity_poly.type
_entity_poly.pdbx_seq_one_letter_code
_entity_poly.pdbx_strand_id
1 'polypeptide(L)'
;MKYIKSITLGLSFLLILFGLLGCGSESSTKKTGEAGKIEVDNSVEGDKAKKELIDKISLISEQNKDATNKVGYLESEAFITLKGDFNLIAKATGSAAIIDMNDGEHIEENIELLTKDVNALSSGEALKASKLLNSGKTIYEAVLMEDLHQVMESIDVSSYDNDLSTFINLNQDITSIDEISNEANETEDYIKDYTYKELDRLGLLIKEHENQFSSTEIDSLNSVIQNLKSSIQMQVNILQEFKAFYIDDGLEIEDKLNSAQTDFDDAANELEVLESEMGVEYLEEE
;
A
#
# COMPACT_ATOMS: atom_id res chain seq x y z
N MET A 1 27.27 24.69 18.03
CA MET A 1 26.96 23.51 18.86
C MET A 1 25.77 23.81 19.76
N LYS A 2 24.57 23.41 19.33
CA LYS A 2 23.37 23.28 20.15
C LYS A 2 22.70 21.97 19.70
N TYR A 3 22.48 21.09 20.66
CA TYR A 3 22.03 19.72 20.47
C TYR A 3 20.60 19.69 19.94
N ILE A 4 20.39 19.09 18.76
CA ILE A 4 19.08 18.60 18.34
C ILE A 4 18.90 17.27 19.08
N LYS A 5 17.92 17.22 19.99
CA LYS A 5 17.50 15.97 20.62
C LYS A 5 16.81 15.14 19.53
N SER A 6 17.37 13.98 19.23
CA SER A 6 16.71 12.93 18.46
C SER A 6 15.42 12.53 19.18
N ILE A 7 14.27 12.86 18.60
CA ILE A 7 12.99 12.30 19.03
C ILE A 7 12.85 10.99 18.25
N THR A 8 13.13 9.89 18.94
CA THR A 8 12.78 8.54 18.49
C THR A 8 11.25 8.45 18.53
N LEU A 9 10.59 8.72 17.40
CA LEU A 9 9.18 8.35 17.22
C LEU A 9 9.14 6.82 17.10
N GLY A 10 8.78 6.17 18.20
CA GLY A 10 8.55 4.74 18.18
C GLY A 10 7.29 4.45 17.37
N LEU A 11 7.46 3.74 16.24
CA LEU A 11 6.38 3.01 15.60
C LEU A 11 5.76 2.09 16.66
N SER A 12 4.54 2.41 17.08
CA SER A 12 3.76 1.53 17.93
C SER A 12 3.07 0.52 17.03
N PHE A 13 3.77 -0.59 16.74
CA PHE A 13 3.19 -1.78 16.12
C PHE A 13 2.05 -2.30 17.01
N LEU A 14 0.81 -2.03 16.64
CA LEU A 14 -0.38 -2.57 17.30
C LEU A 14 -0.70 -3.95 16.71
N LEU A 15 0.18 -4.91 17.00
CA LEU A 15 -0.14 -6.34 16.86
C LEU A 15 -1.23 -6.68 17.89
N ILE A 16 -2.49 -6.58 17.49
CA ILE A 16 -3.60 -7.15 18.28
C ILE A 16 -3.55 -8.66 18.08
N LEU A 17 -2.79 -9.33 18.96
CA LEU A 17 -2.84 -10.78 19.13
C LEU A 17 -4.26 -11.19 19.54
N PHE A 18 -4.89 -12.03 18.73
CA PHE A 18 -6.12 -12.71 19.05
C PHE A 18 -5.92 -13.63 20.26
N GLY A 19 -6.46 -13.22 21.41
CA GLY A 19 -6.75 -14.14 22.50
C GLY A 19 -7.94 -15.02 22.12
N LEU A 20 -7.67 -16.20 21.55
CA LEU A 20 -8.57 -17.35 21.65
C LEU A 20 -8.69 -17.71 23.14
N LEU A 21 -9.60 -17.05 23.86
CA LEU A 21 -10.10 -17.56 25.13
C LEU A 21 -11.01 -18.74 24.83
N GLY A 22 -10.38 -19.90 24.62
CA GLY A 22 -10.99 -21.19 24.86
C GLY A 22 -11.38 -21.25 26.34
N CYS A 23 -12.63 -20.93 26.64
CA CYS A 23 -13.21 -21.17 27.94
C CYS A 23 -13.47 -22.68 28.07
N GLY A 24 -12.44 -23.41 28.49
CA GLY A 24 -12.61 -24.75 29.04
C GLY A 24 -13.37 -24.65 30.36
N SER A 25 -14.61 -25.13 30.38
CA SER A 25 -15.28 -25.50 31.62
C SER A 25 -15.63 -26.98 31.58
N GLU A 26 -14.93 -27.78 32.38
CA GLU A 26 -15.27 -29.17 32.60
C GLU A 26 -16.58 -29.31 33.41
N SER A 27 -17.52 -30.02 32.78
CA SER A 27 -18.50 -30.95 33.35
C SER A 27 -19.61 -30.44 34.29
N SER A 28 -20.84 -30.42 33.75
CA SER A 28 -21.98 -30.97 34.48
C SER A 28 -22.87 -31.77 33.53
N THR A 29 -22.98 -33.06 33.81
CA THR A 29 -23.60 -34.10 32.98
C THR A 29 -25.13 -34.11 33.10
N LYS A 30 -25.79 -34.21 31.93
CA LYS A 30 -27.18 -34.66 31.62
C LYS A 30 -28.37 -33.75 31.98
N LYS A 31 -29.12 -33.35 30.94
CA LYS A 31 -30.24 -34.14 30.40
C LYS A 31 -30.49 -33.85 28.92
N THR A 32 -30.73 -34.93 28.19
CA THR A 32 -31.21 -35.04 26.81
C THR A 32 -32.53 -34.27 26.58
N GLY A 33 -32.59 -33.47 25.51
CA GLY A 33 -33.82 -32.91 24.97
C GLY A 33 -33.53 -31.88 23.87
N GLU A 34 -33.94 -32.20 22.65
CA GLU A 34 -34.06 -31.33 21.46
C GLU A 34 -32.79 -30.71 20.87
N ALA A 35 -32.51 -31.11 19.62
CA ALA A 35 -31.60 -30.44 18.72
C ALA A 35 -32.18 -29.08 18.30
N GLY A 36 -32.13 -28.11 19.22
CA GLY A 36 -32.13 -26.70 18.85
C GLY A 36 -30.79 -26.39 18.20
N LYS A 37 -30.81 -25.96 16.94
CA LYS A 37 -29.67 -25.21 16.39
C LYS A 37 -29.38 -24.09 17.37
N ILE A 38 -28.19 -24.08 17.96
CA ILE A 38 -27.66 -22.89 18.60
C ILE A 38 -27.43 -21.92 17.43
N GLU A 39 -28.43 -21.09 17.12
CA GLU A 39 -28.19 -19.87 16.37
C GLU A 39 -27.23 -19.07 17.24
N VAL A 40 -25.96 -19.00 16.82
CA VAL A 40 -25.05 -17.98 17.33
C VAL A 40 -25.76 -16.67 17.08
N ASP A 41 -26.01 -15.90 18.13
CA ASP A 41 -26.72 -14.64 18.07
C ASP A 41 -25.88 -13.63 17.30
N ASN A 42 -25.99 -13.66 15.97
CA ASN A 42 -25.30 -12.78 15.04
C ASN A 42 -25.58 -11.29 15.34
N SER A 43 -26.61 -10.96 16.13
CA SER A 43 -26.85 -9.60 16.61
C SER A 43 -25.73 -9.13 17.53
N VAL A 44 -25.33 -9.94 18.51
CA VAL A 44 -24.30 -9.56 19.49
C VAL A 44 -22.92 -9.47 18.83
N GLU A 45 -22.58 -10.39 17.93
CA GLU A 45 -21.31 -10.34 17.19
C GLU A 45 -21.29 -9.18 16.19
N GLY A 46 -22.40 -8.91 15.52
CA GLY A 46 -22.52 -7.78 14.60
C GLY A 46 -22.44 -6.42 15.29
N ASP A 47 -23.04 -6.27 16.48
CA ASP A 47 -22.96 -5.04 17.26
C ASP A 47 -21.54 -4.78 17.77
N LYS A 48 -20.80 -5.84 18.13
CA LYS A 48 -19.37 -5.75 18.45
C LYS A 48 -18.54 -5.34 17.24
N ALA A 49 -18.75 -6.00 16.09
CA ALA A 49 -18.05 -5.66 14.85
C ALA A 49 -18.29 -4.20 14.46
N LYS A 50 -19.53 -3.71 14.59
CA LYS A 50 -19.87 -2.30 14.35
C LYS A 50 -19.14 -1.37 15.30
N LYS A 51 -19.10 -1.71 16.60
CA LYS A 51 -18.34 -0.94 17.59
C LYS A 51 -16.85 -0.88 17.25
N GLU A 52 -16.25 -2.00 16.85
CA GLU A 52 -14.84 -2.07 16.46
C GLU A 52 -14.52 -1.20 15.23
N LEU A 53 -15.40 -1.19 14.22
CA LEU A 53 -15.29 -0.31 13.05
C LEU A 53 -15.31 1.17 13.46
N ILE A 54 -16.26 1.56 14.33
CA ILE A 54 -16.35 2.94 14.84
C ILE A 54 -15.13 3.31 15.70
N ASP A 55 -14.64 2.39 16.55
CA ASP A 55 -13.45 2.62 17.37
C ASP A 55 -12.21 2.83 16.48
N LYS A 56 -12.07 2.08 15.37
CA LYS A 56 -11.01 2.29 14.35
C LYS A 56 -11.11 3.64 13.65
N ILE A 57 -12.31 4.04 13.21
CA ILE A 57 -12.54 5.35 12.58
C ILE A 57 -12.24 6.50 13.56
N SER A 58 -12.57 6.31 14.84
CA SER A 58 -12.28 7.29 15.89
C SER A 58 -10.77 7.47 16.08
N LEU A 59 -10.00 6.39 16.05
CA LEU A 59 -8.54 6.44 16.12
C LEU A 59 -7.95 7.22 14.93
N ILE A 60 -8.45 6.98 13.72
CA ILE A 60 -8.05 7.73 12.51
C ILE A 60 -8.35 9.23 12.68
N SER A 61 -9.53 9.58 13.21
CA SER A 61 -9.88 10.98 13.49
C SER A 61 -8.95 11.64 14.50
N GLU A 62 -8.57 10.92 15.56
CA GLU A 62 -7.62 11.41 16.56
C GLU A 62 -6.22 11.61 15.97
N GLN A 63 -5.73 10.64 15.18
CA GLN A 63 -4.44 10.74 14.48
C GLN A 63 -4.39 11.94 13.54
N ASN A 64 -5.44 12.16 12.73
CA ASN A 64 -5.53 13.31 11.84
C ASN A 64 -5.46 14.63 12.64
N LYS A 65 -6.30 14.77 13.68
CA LYS A 65 -6.33 15.96 14.53
C LYS A 65 -4.98 16.23 15.20
N ASP A 66 -4.31 15.20 15.72
CA ASP A 66 -3.04 15.35 16.41
C ASP A 66 -1.90 15.77 15.48
N ALA A 67 -1.96 15.36 14.20
CA ALA A 67 -1.00 15.75 13.18
C ALA A 67 -1.25 17.16 12.65
N THR A 68 -2.51 17.48 12.29
CA THR A 68 -2.87 18.76 11.69
C THR A 68 -2.80 19.91 12.71
N ASN A 69 -3.08 19.66 14.00
CA ASN A 69 -2.90 20.65 15.06
C ASN A 69 -1.42 21.08 15.27
N LYS A 70 -0.44 20.34 14.77
CA LYS A 70 0.99 20.65 14.94
C LYS A 70 1.60 21.40 13.75
N VAL A 71 1.23 21.03 12.51
CA VAL A 71 1.88 21.53 11.27
C VAL A 71 0.91 21.80 10.11
N GLY A 72 -0.38 21.50 10.25
CA GLY A 72 -1.41 21.76 9.23
C GLY A 72 -1.53 20.73 8.11
N TYR A 73 -0.68 19.69 8.10
CA TYR A 73 -0.72 18.55 7.15
C TYR A 73 -0.15 17.30 7.82
N LEU A 74 -0.41 16.11 7.25
CA LEU A 74 0.26 14.88 7.67
C LEU A 74 1.59 14.72 6.94
N GLU A 75 2.66 14.35 7.66
CA GLU A 75 3.89 13.89 7.00
C GLU A 75 3.58 12.71 6.07
N SER A 76 4.30 12.59 4.95
CA SER A 76 3.96 11.66 3.85
C SER A 76 3.70 10.23 4.31
N GLU A 77 4.58 9.67 5.15
CA GLU A 77 4.42 8.32 5.69
C GLU A 77 3.16 8.18 6.56
N ALA A 78 2.88 9.17 7.40
CA ALA A 78 1.71 9.17 8.28
C ALA A 78 0.40 9.32 7.47
N PHE A 79 0.41 10.13 6.41
CA PHE A 79 -0.73 10.27 5.52
C PHE A 79 -1.06 8.93 4.83
N ILE A 80 -0.04 8.25 4.31
CA ILE A 80 -0.22 7.00 3.58
C ILE A 80 -0.79 5.89 4.46
N THR A 81 -0.27 5.72 5.69
CA THR A 81 -0.83 4.75 6.63
C THR A 81 -2.28 5.09 6.96
N LEU A 82 -2.58 6.37 7.21
CA LEU A 82 -3.94 6.83 7.47
C LEU A 82 -4.88 6.58 6.27
N LYS A 83 -4.44 6.91 5.06
CA LYS A 83 -5.14 6.65 3.78
C LYS A 83 -5.48 5.17 3.66
N GLY A 84 -4.49 4.29 3.84
CA GLY A 84 -4.66 2.83 3.73
C GLY A 84 -5.67 2.28 4.75
N ASP A 85 -5.51 2.62 6.03
CA ASP A 85 -6.42 2.18 7.09
C ASP A 85 -7.86 2.67 6.85
N PHE A 86 -8.01 3.92 6.44
CA PHE A 86 -9.31 4.52 6.14
C PHE A 86 -9.98 3.86 4.93
N ASN A 87 -9.28 3.80 3.79
CA ASN A 87 -9.82 3.27 2.55
C ASN A 87 -10.15 1.78 2.69
N LEU A 88 -9.40 1.02 3.49
CA LEU A 88 -9.70 -0.36 3.83
C LEU A 88 -11.06 -0.49 4.56
N ILE A 89 -11.34 0.38 5.54
CA ILE A 89 -12.62 0.40 6.24
C ILE A 89 -13.74 0.82 5.30
N ALA A 90 -13.53 1.84 4.48
CA ALA A 90 -14.51 2.29 3.50
C ALA A 90 -14.88 1.18 2.50
N LYS A 91 -13.86 0.53 1.90
CA LYS A 91 -14.04 -0.59 0.98
C LYS A 91 -14.78 -1.75 1.63
N ALA A 92 -14.36 -2.17 2.82
CA ALA A 92 -14.98 -3.29 3.54
C ALA A 92 -16.44 -3.04 3.92
N THR A 93 -16.81 -1.78 4.14
CA THR A 93 -18.17 -1.37 4.52
C THR A 93 -19.05 -1.01 3.32
N GLY A 94 -18.47 -0.93 2.12
CA GLY A 94 -19.15 -0.47 0.91
C GLY A 94 -19.50 1.03 0.94
N SER A 95 -18.77 1.81 1.74
CA SER A 95 -18.89 3.26 1.77
C SER A 95 -18.26 3.88 0.53
N ALA A 96 -18.80 5.02 0.10
CA ALA A 96 -18.23 5.83 -0.97
C ALA A 96 -17.16 6.81 -0.47
N ALA A 97 -16.89 6.86 0.84
CA ALA A 97 -15.86 7.72 1.39
C ALA A 97 -14.47 7.26 0.94
N ILE A 98 -13.63 8.21 0.52
CA ILE A 98 -12.28 7.93 0.03
C ILE A 98 -11.34 9.05 0.45
N ILE A 99 -10.17 8.68 0.96
CA ILE A 99 -9.06 9.60 1.13
C ILE A 99 -8.08 9.36 -0.01
N ASP A 100 -7.89 10.38 -0.83
CA ASP A 100 -6.96 10.46 -1.96
C ASP A 100 -6.04 11.68 -1.84
N MET A 101 -6.45 12.71 -1.08
CA MET A 101 -5.70 13.95 -0.87
C MET A 101 -5.31 14.16 0.59
N ASN A 102 -4.06 14.61 0.81
CA ASN A 102 -3.55 15.02 2.11
C ASN A 102 -3.98 16.44 2.45
N ASP A 103 -5.29 16.62 2.58
CA ASP A 103 -5.93 17.87 2.96
C ASP A 103 -6.82 17.64 4.20
N GLY A 104 -6.68 18.51 5.20
CA GLY A 104 -7.35 18.33 6.48
C GLY A 104 -8.87 18.38 6.39
N GLU A 105 -9.42 19.25 5.54
CA GLU A 105 -10.87 19.39 5.32
C GLU A 105 -11.39 18.15 4.58
N HIS A 106 -10.72 17.73 3.51
CA HIS A 106 -11.05 16.52 2.77
C HIS A 106 -11.07 15.27 3.66
N ILE A 107 -10.05 15.10 4.50
CA ILE A 107 -9.97 13.96 5.44
C ILE A 107 -11.11 14.02 6.45
N GLU A 108 -11.42 15.19 7.02
CA GLU A 108 -12.50 15.34 8.00
C GLU A 108 -13.88 15.04 7.40
N GLU A 109 -14.18 15.55 6.20
CA GLU A 109 -15.43 15.26 5.49
C GLU A 109 -15.61 13.77 5.23
N ASN A 110 -14.56 13.08 4.79
CA ASN A 110 -14.60 11.64 4.54
C ASN A 110 -14.73 10.82 5.82
N ILE A 111 -14.11 11.23 6.93
CA ILE A 111 -14.30 10.61 8.25
C ILE A 111 -15.76 10.73 8.71
N GLU A 112 -16.39 11.88 8.52
CA GLU A 112 -17.81 12.07 8.86
C GLU A 112 -18.72 11.17 8.02
N LEU A 113 -18.48 11.10 6.71
CA LEU A 113 -19.23 10.24 5.80
C LEU A 113 -19.09 8.75 6.18
N LEU A 114 -17.86 8.27 6.36
CA LEU A 114 -17.61 6.88 6.73
C LEU A 114 -18.24 6.53 8.09
N THR A 115 -18.15 7.43 9.07
CA THR A 115 -18.78 7.26 10.38
C THR A 115 -20.29 7.10 10.26
N LYS A 116 -20.93 7.92 9.41
CA LYS A 116 -22.37 7.83 9.15
C LYS A 116 -22.74 6.51 8.48
N ASP A 117 -21.97 6.08 7.49
CA ASP A 117 -22.22 4.84 6.74
C ASP A 117 -22.07 3.61 7.63
N VAL A 118 -21.01 3.54 8.45
CA VAL A 118 -20.83 2.47 9.44
C VAL A 118 -21.97 2.45 10.46
N ASN A 119 -22.43 3.63 10.92
CA ASN A 119 -23.58 3.72 11.82
C ASN A 119 -24.90 3.28 11.18
N ALA A 120 -25.02 3.28 9.85
CA ALA A 120 -26.20 2.81 9.14
C ALA A 120 -26.21 1.29 8.93
N LEU A 121 -25.07 0.60 9.05
CA LEU A 121 -24.99 -0.86 8.87
C LEU A 121 -25.88 -1.60 9.86
N SER A 122 -26.60 -2.61 9.38
CA SER A 122 -27.19 -3.65 10.21
C SER A 122 -26.10 -4.52 10.86
N SER A 123 -26.45 -5.25 11.93
CA SER A 123 -25.49 -6.15 12.60
C SER A 123 -24.93 -7.21 11.63
N GLY A 124 -25.73 -7.69 10.67
CA GLY A 124 -25.28 -8.62 9.64
C GLY A 124 -24.29 -8.00 8.65
N GLU A 125 -24.51 -6.75 8.24
CA GLU A 125 -23.60 -6.03 7.34
C GLU A 125 -22.29 -5.67 8.06
N ALA A 126 -22.35 -5.24 9.32
CA ALA A 126 -21.16 -4.97 10.12
C ALA A 126 -20.28 -6.23 10.30
N LEU A 127 -20.90 -7.39 10.55
CA LEU A 127 -20.18 -8.66 10.65
C LEU A 127 -19.55 -9.06 9.30
N LYS A 128 -20.23 -8.79 8.18
CA LYS A 128 -19.66 -9.00 6.84
C LYS A 128 -18.46 -8.10 6.59
N ALA A 129 -18.57 -6.80 6.90
CA ALA A 129 -17.50 -5.83 6.75
C ALA A 129 -16.26 -6.19 7.59
N SER A 130 -16.46 -6.59 8.84
CA SER A 130 -15.37 -7.04 9.72
C SER A 130 -14.58 -8.24 9.15
N LYS A 131 -15.26 -9.16 8.44
CA LYS A 131 -14.58 -10.26 7.74
C LYS A 131 -13.81 -9.77 6.51
N LEU A 132 -14.36 -8.80 5.78
CA LEU A 132 -13.71 -8.23 4.60
C LEU A 132 -12.44 -7.44 4.94
N LEU A 133 -12.39 -6.77 6.10
CA LEU A 133 -11.17 -6.07 6.58
C LEU A 133 -9.93 -6.97 6.63
N ASN A 134 -10.13 -8.29 6.78
CA ASN A 134 -9.07 -9.28 6.92
C ASN A 134 -8.91 -10.13 5.66
N SER A 135 -9.52 -9.72 4.54
CA SER A 135 -9.38 -10.41 3.26
C SER A 135 -8.21 -9.82 2.48
N GLY A 136 -7.27 -10.67 2.04
CA GLY A 136 -6.20 -10.27 1.12
C GLY A 136 -6.72 -9.50 -0.09
N LYS A 137 -7.86 -9.92 -0.67
CA LYS A 137 -8.54 -9.19 -1.74
C LYS A 137 -8.86 -7.74 -1.39
N THR A 138 -9.57 -7.52 -0.28
CA THR A 138 -9.99 -6.18 0.12
C THR A 138 -8.80 -5.30 0.50
N ILE A 139 -7.77 -5.89 1.12
CA ILE A 139 -6.52 -5.18 1.43
C ILE A 139 -5.80 -4.78 0.16
N TYR A 140 -5.64 -5.69 -0.80
CA TYR A 140 -5.04 -5.39 -2.10
C TYR A 140 -5.76 -4.22 -2.78
N GLU A 141 -7.08 -4.33 -2.98
CA GLU A 141 -7.89 -3.31 -3.64
C GLU A 141 -7.87 -1.93 -2.96
N ALA A 142 -7.71 -1.88 -1.63
CA ALA A 142 -7.83 -0.63 -0.87
C ALA A 142 -6.49 0.00 -0.47
N VAL A 143 -5.42 -0.79 -0.39
CA VAL A 143 -4.14 -0.38 0.20
C VAL A 143 -2.98 -0.46 -0.79
N LEU A 144 -3.03 -1.40 -1.75
CA LEU A 144 -1.89 -1.71 -2.61
C LEU A 144 -2.12 -1.38 -4.08
N MET A 145 -3.30 -1.71 -4.62
CA MET A 145 -3.56 -1.78 -6.06
C MET A 145 -3.22 -0.46 -6.78
N GLU A 146 -3.82 0.65 -6.36
CA GLU A 146 -3.59 1.97 -6.99
C GLU A 146 -2.11 2.36 -6.98
N ASP A 147 -1.50 2.36 -5.79
CA ASP A 147 -0.12 2.79 -5.60
C ASP A 147 0.86 1.85 -6.33
N LEU A 148 0.54 0.55 -6.47
CA LEU A 148 1.34 -0.43 -7.21
C LEU A 148 1.26 -0.23 -8.73
N HIS A 149 0.06 0.01 -9.27
CA HIS A 149 -0.10 0.31 -10.70
C HIS A 149 0.55 1.65 -11.06
N GLN A 150 0.37 2.67 -10.22
CA GLN A 150 0.99 3.97 -10.42
C GLN A 150 2.53 3.88 -10.42
N VAL A 151 3.13 3.16 -9.47
CA VAL A 151 4.59 3.01 -9.47
C VAL A 151 5.06 2.17 -10.67
N MET A 152 4.28 1.18 -11.12
CA MET A 152 4.60 0.43 -12.32
C MET A 152 4.64 1.31 -13.56
N GLU A 153 3.68 2.22 -13.74
CA GLU A 153 3.69 3.18 -14.85
C GLU A 153 4.97 4.03 -14.87
N SER A 154 5.45 4.48 -13.70
CA SER A 154 6.71 5.23 -13.59
C SER A 154 7.96 4.40 -13.89
N ILE A 155 7.88 3.07 -13.80
CA ILE A 155 9.01 2.15 -14.02
C ILE A 155 9.03 1.64 -15.46
N ASP A 156 7.89 1.59 -16.14
CA ASP A 156 7.78 1.16 -17.53
C ASP A 156 8.60 2.07 -18.45
N VAL A 157 9.72 1.56 -18.99
CA VAL A 157 10.59 2.33 -19.89
C VAL A 157 9.87 2.73 -21.19
N SER A 158 8.71 2.15 -21.51
CA SER A 158 7.88 2.57 -22.64
C SER A 158 6.90 3.70 -22.30
N SER A 159 6.67 3.97 -21.00
CA SER A 159 5.79 5.04 -20.52
C SER A 159 6.43 6.42 -20.67
N TYR A 160 5.59 7.44 -20.84
CA TYR A 160 6.01 8.85 -20.80
C TYR A 160 6.39 9.28 -19.37
N ASP A 161 5.79 8.67 -18.36
CA ASP A 161 6.01 8.99 -16.95
C ASP A 161 7.29 8.36 -16.40
N ASN A 162 8.01 7.59 -17.22
CA ASN A 162 9.30 7.04 -16.85
C ASN A 162 10.43 8.06 -16.93
N ASP A 163 11.19 8.16 -15.85
CA ASP A 163 12.27 9.12 -15.67
C ASP A 163 13.45 8.90 -16.64
N LEU A 164 13.81 7.65 -16.93
CA LEU A 164 14.89 7.35 -17.89
C LEU A 164 14.47 7.76 -19.31
N SER A 165 13.26 7.43 -19.72
CA SER A 165 12.72 7.81 -21.02
C SER A 165 12.59 9.32 -21.17
N THR A 166 12.15 10.02 -20.12
CA THR A 166 12.14 11.49 -20.06
C THR A 166 13.55 12.06 -20.20
N PHE A 167 14.53 11.53 -19.44
CA PHE A 167 15.93 11.93 -19.55
C PHE A 167 16.46 11.77 -20.98
N ILE A 168 16.28 10.60 -21.60
CA ILE A 168 16.77 10.32 -22.96
C ILE A 168 16.16 11.33 -23.96
N ASN A 169 14.86 11.61 -23.85
CA ASN A 169 14.16 12.53 -24.73
C ASN A 169 14.61 13.99 -24.57
N LEU A 170 14.82 14.47 -23.34
CA LEU A 170 15.25 15.84 -23.07
C LEU A 170 16.71 16.10 -23.48
N ASN A 171 17.55 15.06 -23.49
CA ASN A 171 18.99 15.19 -23.74
C ASN A 171 19.41 14.90 -25.19
N GLN A 172 18.49 14.63 -26.13
CA GLN A 172 18.82 14.27 -27.52
C GLN A 172 19.64 15.35 -28.25
N ASP A 173 19.38 16.62 -27.94
CA ASP A 173 20.01 17.78 -28.60
C ASP A 173 21.14 18.42 -27.77
N ILE A 174 21.40 17.92 -26.56
CA ILE A 174 22.45 18.44 -25.68
C ILE A 174 23.80 17.89 -26.13
N THR A 175 24.78 18.76 -26.36
CA THR A 175 26.14 18.36 -26.77
C THR A 175 27.17 18.45 -25.65
N SER A 176 26.81 19.03 -24.51
CA SER A 176 27.70 19.23 -23.37
C SER A 176 27.70 17.99 -22.47
N ILE A 177 28.86 17.34 -22.35
CA ILE A 177 29.04 16.18 -21.46
C ILE A 177 28.75 16.55 -20.01
N ASP A 178 29.13 17.75 -19.57
CA ASP A 178 28.90 18.21 -18.19
C ASP A 178 27.41 18.46 -17.91
N GLU A 179 26.64 18.94 -18.91
CA GLU A 179 25.19 19.15 -18.75
C GLU A 179 24.46 17.80 -18.70
N ILE A 180 24.76 16.89 -19.63
CA ILE A 180 24.22 15.52 -19.65
C ILE A 180 24.54 14.79 -18.34
N SER A 181 25.79 14.91 -17.86
CA SER A 181 26.20 14.25 -16.63
C SER A 181 25.50 14.81 -15.39
N ASN A 182 25.17 16.11 -15.35
CA ASN A 182 24.43 16.69 -14.24
C ASN A 182 22.97 16.23 -14.25
N GLU A 183 22.34 16.27 -15.42
CA GLU A 183 20.96 15.80 -15.58
C GLU A 183 20.85 14.31 -15.21
N ALA A 184 21.80 13.47 -15.65
CA ALA A 184 21.83 12.05 -15.27
C ALA A 184 21.98 11.83 -13.76
N ASN A 185 22.69 12.72 -13.04
CA ASN A 185 22.75 12.67 -11.58
C ASN A 185 21.40 13.04 -10.96
N GLU A 186 20.76 14.11 -11.44
CA GLU A 186 19.46 14.56 -10.93
C GLU A 186 18.36 13.51 -11.17
N THR A 187 18.33 12.90 -12.37
CA THR A 187 17.43 11.79 -12.69
C THR A 187 17.69 10.57 -11.81
N GLU A 188 18.96 10.17 -11.61
CA GLU A 188 19.29 9.04 -10.74
C GLU A 188 18.88 9.28 -9.29
N ASP A 189 19.12 10.50 -8.77
CA ASP A 189 18.72 10.88 -7.43
C ASP A 189 17.19 10.87 -7.30
N TYR A 190 16.45 11.35 -8.31
CA TYR A 190 14.99 11.30 -8.33
C TYR A 190 14.45 9.87 -8.30
N ILE A 191 14.91 9.00 -9.21
CA ILE A 191 14.50 7.58 -9.24
C ILE A 191 14.73 6.90 -7.89
N LYS A 192 15.88 7.17 -7.24
CA LYS A 192 16.19 6.58 -5.93
C LYS A 192 15.37 7.18 -4.80
N ASP A 193 15.18 8.50 -4.81
CA ASP A 193 14.53 9.20 -3.71
C ASP A 193 13.02 9.12 -3.72
N TYR A 194 12.42 8.85 -4.88
CA TYR A 194 10.98 8.75 -5.09
C TYR A 194 10.58 7.33 -5.48
N THR A 195 10.86 6.89 -6.71
CA THR A 195 10.38 5.61 -7.27
C THR A 195 10.82 4.40 -6.45
N TYR A 196 12.10 4.34 -6.07
CA TYR A 196 12.61 3.23 -5.25
C TYR A 196 12.04 3.25 -3.83
N LYS A 197 11.91 4.44 -3.22
CA LYS A 197 11.31 4.57 -1.88
C LYS A 197 9.84 4.16 -1.88
N GLU A 198 9.12 4.42 -2.96
CA GLU A 198 7.73 4.03 -3.10
C GLU A 198 7.58 2.50 -3.18
N LEU A 199 8.44 1.82 -3.93
CA LEU A 199 8.49 0.36 -3.91
C LEU A 199 8.88 -0.22 -2.54
N ASP A 200 9.85 0.40 -1.86
CA ASP A 200 10.22 -0.01 -0.49
C ASP A 200 9.01 0.11 0.46
N ARG A 201 8.24 1.20 0.32
CA ARG A 201 7.02 1.43 1.09
C ARG A 201 5.94 0.40 0.80
N LEU A 202 5.67 0.08 -0.47
CA LEU A 202 4.74 -0.98 -0.85
C LEU A 202 5.16 -2.32 -0.25
N GLY A 203 6.47 -2.65 -0.28
CA GLY A 203 7.00 -3.83 0.38
C GLY A 203 6.76 -3.87 1.90
N LEU A 204 6.79 -2.72 2.57
CA LEU A 204 6.45 -2.61 4.00
C LEU A 204 4.95 -2.84 4.24
N LEU A 205 4.07 -2.29 3.40
CA LEU A 205 2.62 -2.50 3.51
C LEU A 205 2.23 -3.97 3.25
N ILE A 206 2.83 -4.61 2.25
CA ILE A 206 2.66 -6.06 2.00
C ILE A 206 3.02 -6.85 3.25
N LYS A 207 4.16 -6.51 3.88
CA LYS A 207 4.63 -7.17 5.10
C LYS A 207 3.72 -6.92 6.30
N GLU A 208 3.19 -5.71 6.45
CA GLU A 208 2.26 -5.36 7.53
C GLU A 208 0.99 -6.22 7.48
N HIS A 209 0.51 -6.53 6.28
CA HIS A 209 -0.69 -7.31 6.05
C HIS A 209 -0.44 -8.78 5.68
N GLU A 210 0.80 -9.27 5.82
CA GLU A 210 1.24 -10.57 5.26
C GLU A 210 0.34 -11.76 5.65
N ASN A 211 -0.21 -11.70 6.86
CA ASN A 211 -1.03 -12.73 7.47
C ASN A 211 -2.48 -12.78 6.97
N GLN A 212 -2.88 -11.83 6.13
CA GLN A 212 -4.22 -11.77 5.51
C GLN A 212 -4.24 -12.33 4.08
N PHE A 213 -3.06 -12.61 3.54
CA PHE A 213 -2.85 -13.23 2.24
C PHE A 213 -2.48 -14.70 2.42
N SER A 214 -2.73 -15.50 1.39
CA SER A 214 -2.16 -16.82 1.23
C SER A 214 -0.65 -16.73 0.94
N SER A 215 0.07 -17.83 1.16
CA SER A 215 1.50 -17.88 0.85
C SER A 215 1.80 -17.58 -0.62
N THR A 216 0.95 -18.07 -1.53
CA THR A 216 1.12 -17.83 -2.97
C THR A 216 0.93 -16.35 -3.31
N GLU A 217 -0.11 -15.70 -2.78
CA GLU A 217 -0.33 -14.26 -3.00
C GLU A 217 0.85 -13.43 -2.46
N ILE A 218 1.42 -13.80 -1.31
CA ILE A 218 2.61 -13.12 -0.76
C ILE A 218 3.85 -13.37 -1.61
N ASP A 219 4.06 -14.58 -2.09
CA ASP A 219 5.20 -14.90 -2.95
C ASP A 219 5.11 -14.11 -4.27
N SER A 220 3.93 -14.02 -4.88
CA SER A 220 3.67 -13.22 -6.09
C SER A 220 3.90 -11.73 -5.84
N LEU A 221 3.31 -11.14 -4.78
CA LEU A 221 3.51 -9.72 -4.44
C LEU A 221 4.99 -9.40 -4.19
N ASN A 222 5.71 -10.27 -3.49
CA ASN A 222 7.15 -10.08 -3.27
C ASN A 222 7.94 -10.20 -4.59
N SER A 223 7.57 -11.14 -5.45
CA SER A 223 8.18 -11.31 -6.78
C SER A 223 8.03 -10.06 -7.63
N VAL A 224 6.82 -9.49 -7.69
CA VAL A 224 6.53 -8.20 -8.35
C VAL A 224 7.46 -7.12 -7.84
N ILE A 225 7.53 -6.90 -6.52
CA ILE A 225 8.40 -5.87 -5.94
C ILE A 225 9.89 -6.10 -6.26
N GLN A 226 10.37 -7.34 -6.24
CA GLN A 226 11.77 -7.64 -6.56
C GLN A 226 12.10 -7.37 -8.03
N ASN A 227 11.22 -7.79 -8.94
CA ASN A 227 11.39 -7.58 -10.37
C ASN A 227 11.35 -6.08 -10.72
N LEU A 228 10.41 -5.32 -10.15
CA LEU A 228 10.36 -3.86 -10.31
C LEU A 228 11.63 -3.17 -9.79
N LYS A 229 12.16 -3.61 -8.63
CA LYS A 229 13.44 -3.10 -8.12
C LYS A 229 14.62 -3.43 -9.03
N SER A 230 14.63 -4.63 -9.62
CA SER A 230 15.66 -5.04 -10.58
C SER A 230 15.59 -4.19 -11.86
N SER A 231 14.38 -3.93 -12.37
CA SER A 231 14.16 -3.02 -13.50
C SER A 231 14.70 -1.62 -13.22
N ILE A 232 14.33 -1.01 -12.08
CA ILE A 232 14.87 0.30 -11.66
C ILE A 232 16.39 0.27 -11.58
N GLN A 233 16.98 -0.78 -11.02
CA GLN A 233 18.43 -0.88 -10.88
C GLN A 233 19.13 -0.85 -12.25
N MET A 234 18.56 -1.52 -13.26
CA MET A 234 19.09 -1.47 -14.63
C MET A 234 18.94 -0.08 -15.25
N GLN A 235 17.83 0.61 -15.00
CA GLN A 235 17.63 2.00 -15.45
C GLN A 235 18.66 2.96 -14.82
N VAL A 236 18.93 2.81 -13.52
CA VAL A 236 19.99 3.56 -12.83
C VAL A 236 21.37 3.24 -13.43
N ASN A 237 21.65 1.98 -13.76
CA ASN A 237 22.93 1.60 -14.38
C ASN A 237 23.10 2.23 -15.77
N ILE A 238 22.01 2.43 -16.53
CA ILE A 238 22.04 3.14 -17.81
C ILE A 238 22.41 4.62 -17.57
N LEU A 239 21.75 5.29 -16.62
CA LEU A 239 22.06 6.70 -16.29
C LEU A 239 23.52 6.91 -15.88
N GLN A 240 24.12 5.93 -15.21
CA GLN A 240 25.53 6.00 -14.83
C GLN A 240 26.47 6.12 -16.02
N GLU A 241 26.17 5.54 -17.18
CA GLU A 241 27.00 5.64 -18.39
C GLU A 241 27.02 7.04 -19.01
N PHE A 242 26.01 7.87 -18.70
CA PHE A 242 25.96 9.27 -19.15
C PHE A 242 26.78 10.22 -18.28
N LYS A 243 27.36 9.72 -17.19
CA LYS A 243 28.15 10.54 -16.26
C LYS A 243 29.58 10.75 -16.77
N ALA A 244 30.15 11.91 -16.43
CA ALA A 244 31.52 12.26 -16.80
C ALA A 244 32.57 11.26 -16.27
N PHE A 245 32.27 10.59 -15.15
CA PHE A 245 33.04 9.47 -14.61
C PHE A 245 32.07 8.36 -14.20
N TYR A 246 32.24 7.18 -14.79
CA TYR A 246 31.40 6.02 -14.51
C TYR A 246 32.23 4.75 -14.32
N ILE A 247 31.59 3.74 -13.72
CA ILE A 247 32.16 2.40 -13.57
C ILE A 247 31.52 1.53 -14.64
N ASP A 248 32.34 1.02 -15.56
CA ASP A 248 31.92 0.04 -16.54
C ASP A 248 31.69 -1.31 -15.85
N ASP A 249 30.45 -1.79 -15.88
CA ASP A 249 30.02 -3.09 -15.36
C ASP A 249 30.16 -4.22 -16.38
N GLY A 250 30.61 -3.91 -17.60
CA GLY A 250 30.85 -4.86 -18.69
C GLY A 250 29.60 -5.22 -19.50
N LEU A 251 28.48 -4.53 -19.30
CA LEU A 251 27.24 -4.71 -20.05
C LEU A 251 27.00 -3.51 -20.99
N GLU A 252 26.48 -3.77 -22.19
CA GLU A 252 26.08 -2.72 -23.11
C GLU A 252 24.73 -2.10 -22.69
N ILE A 253 24.50 -0.83 -23.04
CA ILE A 253 23.22 -0.13 -22.75
C ILE A 253 22.02 -0.92 -23.28
N GLU A 254 22.12 -1.53 -24.46
CA GLU A 254 21.05 -2.36 -25.04
C GLU A 254 20.73 -3.57 -24.16
N ASP A 255 21.74 -4.26 -23.62
CA ASP A 255 21.55 -5.40 -22.71
C ASP A 255 20.88 -4.96 -21.39
N LYS A 256 21.27 -3.79 -20.86
CA LYS A 256 20.67 -3.20 -19.66
C LYS A 256 19.21 -2.84 -19.89
N LEU A 257 18.90 -2.20 -21.02
CA LEU A 257 17.54 -1.82 -21.38
C LEU A 257 16.65 -3.05 -21.56
N ASN A 258 17.15 -4.08 -22.26
CA ASN A 258 16.44 -5.33 -22.43
C ASN A 258 16.18 -6.04 -21.09
N SER A 259 17.14 -5.99 -20.16
CA SER A 259 16.98 -6.54 -18.82
C SER A 259 15.96 -5.73 -18.00
N ALA A 260 16.00 -4.40 -18.06
CA ALA A 260 15.01 -3.53 -17.42
C ALA A 260 13.58 -3.84 -17.90
N GLN A 261 13.38 -3.98 -19.22
CA GLN A 261 12.09 -4.33 -19.80
C GLN A 261 11.65 -5.73 -19.40
N THR A 262 12.56 -6.72 -19.46
CA THR A 262 12.21 -8.11 -19.12
C THR A 262 11.76 -8.22 -17.67
N ASP A 263 12.49 -7.60 -16.74
CA ASP A 263 12.12 -7.61 -15.33
C ASP A 263 10.79 -6.88 -15.09
N PHE A 264 10.52 -5.78 -15.81
CA PHE A 264 9.23 -5.10 -15.75
C PHE A 264 8.09 -5.98 -16.28
N ASP A 265 8.26 -6.60 -17.45
CA ASP A 265 7.27 -7.48 -18.07
C ASP A 265 6.96 -8.69 -17.17
N ASP A 266 7.98 -9.27 -16.54
CA ASP A 266 7.80 -10.38 -15.59
C ASP A 266 6.99 -9.92 -14.36
N ALA A 267 7.23 -8.71 -13.85
CA ALA A 267 6.43 -8.13 -12.77
C ALA A 267 4.96 -7.89 -13.20
N ALA A 268 4.76 -7.31 -14.38
CA ALA A 268 3.42 -7.00 -14.90
C ALA A 268 2.60 -8.28 -15.14
N ASN A 269 3.20 -9.30 -15.75
CA ASN A 269 2.54 -10.59 -15.97
C ASN A 269 2.19 -11.29 -14.65
N GLU A 270 3.10 -11.28 -13.67
CA GLU A 270 2.83 -11.89 -12.36
C GLU A 270 1.69 -11.14 -11.64
N LEU A 271 1.65 -9.82 -11.73
CA LEU A 271 0.58 -9.01 -11.15
C LEU A 271 -0.78 -9.29 -11.83
N GLU A 272 -0.83 -9.34 -13.16
CA GLU A 272 -2.06 -9.65 -13.91
C GLU A 272 -2.62 -11.03 -13.51
N VAL A 273 -1.73 -12.03 -13.35
CA VAL A 273 -2.13 -13.37 -12.90
C VAL A 273 -2.69 -13.31 -11.48
N LEU A 274 -1.99 -12.63 -10.55
CA LEU A 274 -2.44 -12.45 -9.17
C LEU A 274 -3.82 -11.80 -9.12
N GLU A 275 -4.01 -10.68 -9.82
CA GLU A 275 -5.29 -9.94 -9.85
C GLU A 275 -6.42 -10.78 -10.41
N SER A 276 -6.18 -11.51 -11.50
CA SER A 276 -7.12 -12.45 -12.09
C SER A 276 -7.52 -13.55 -11.08
N GLU A 277 -6.56 -14.12 -10.35
CA GLU A 277 -6.84 -15.15 -9.32
C GLU A 277 -7.63 -14.58 -8.13
N MET A 278 -7.37 -13.34 -7.73
CA MET A 278 -8.12 -12.62 -6.70
C MET A 278 -9.49 -12.11 -7.21
N GLY A 279 -9.71 -12.17 -8.52
CA GLY A 279 -10.89 -11.65 -9.22
C GLY A 279 -11.02 -10.13 -9.07
N VAL A 280 -9.90 -9.43 -9.12
CA VAL A 280 -9.77 -7.96 -9.09
C VAL A 280 -9.49 -7.47 -10.51
N GLU A 281 -9.94 -6.27 -10.82
CA GLU A 281 -9.67 -5.60 -12.09
C GLU A 281 -9.25 -4.16 -11.78
N TYR A 282 -8.05 -3.77 -12.21
CA TYR A 282 -7.63 -2.38 -12.16
C TYR A 282 -8.29 -1.62 -13.32
N LEU A 283 -8.93 -0.51 -12.98
CA LEU A 283 -9.55 0.40 -13.95
C LEU A 283 -8.84 1.74 -13.81
N GLU A 284 -8.01 2.05 -14.78
CA GLU A 284 -7.34 3.35 -14.89
C GLU A 284 -8.42 4.46 -14.94
N GLU A 285 -8.36 5.42 -14.03
CA GLU A 285 -9.32 6.53 -14.02
C GLU A 285 -8.94 7.54 -15.13
N GLU A 286 -9.76 7.63 -16.19
CA GLU A 286 -9.61 8.58 -17.32
C GLU A 286 -9.71 10.07 -16.93
#